data_AF-A0A6N6S2D9-F1
#
_entry.id   AF-A0A6N6S2D9-F1
#
_cell.length_a   1.000
_cell.length_b   1.000
_cell.length_c   1.000
_cell.angle_alpha   90.00
_cell.angle_beta   90.00
_cell.angle_gamma   90.00
#
_symmetry.space_group_name_H-M   'P 1'
#
loop_
_entity.id
_entity.type
_entity.pdbx_description
1 polymer ?
#
loop_
_entity_poly.entity_id
_entity_poly.type
_entity_poly.pdbx_seq_one_letter_code
_entity_poly.pdbx_strand_id
1 'polypeptide(L)' 'YRGTPLHLRSVWQGVRLPDEIVLYQKDIEKVCRNDREIEEKINEVLKHELGHYFGLSDDEIYELMGRD' A
#
# COMPACT_ATOMS: atom_id res chain seq x y z
N TYR A 1 -0.92 -4.77 0.40
CA TYR A 1 0.08 -5.23 -0.57
C TYR A 1 0.11 -6.74 -0.45
N ARG A 2 0.05 -7.44 -1.57
CA ARG A 2 0.05 -8.90 -1.62
C ARG A 2 1.31 -9.35 -2.34
N GLY A 3 2.29 -9.79 -1.58
CA GLY A 3 3.57 -10.23 -2.10
C GLY A 3 4.58 -10.45 -0.98
N THR A 4 5.81 -10.78 -1.38
CA THR A 4 6.96 -10.80 -0.47
C THR A 4 7.68 -9.46 -0.59
N PRO A 5 7.77 -8.66 0.51
CA PRO A 5 8.45 -7.37 0.50
C PRO A 5 9.80 -7.44 -0.20
N LEU A 6 10.15 -6.39 -0.93
CA LEU A 6 11.27 -6.38 -1.87
C LEU A 6 12.58 -6.84 -1.22
N HIS A 7 12.86 -6.39 0.00
CA HIS A 7 14.08 -6.71 0.74
C HIS A 7 14.15 -8.17 1.24
N LEU A 8 13.02 -8.90 1.25
CA LEU A 8 12.93 -10.31 1.66
C LEU A 8 12.91 -11.29 0.48
N ARG A 9 13.01 -10.78 -0.75
CA ARG A 9 12.95 -11.63 -1.95
C ARG A 9 14.28 -12.34 -2.16
N SER A 10 14.22 -13.65 -2.39
CA SER A 10 15.38 -14.46 -2.76
C SER A 10 15.39 -14.71 -4.26
N VAL A 11 16.56 -14.56 -4.90
CA VAL A 11 16.79 -14.95 -6.31
C VAL A 11 16.68 -16.46 -6.55
N TRP A 12 16.71 -17.25 -5.47
CA TRP A 12 16.58 -18.72 -5.50
C TRP A 12 15.13 -19.18 -5.37
N GLN A 13 14.19 -18.27 -5.09
CA GLN A 13 12.76 -18.59 -5.15
C GLN A 13 12.37 -18.75 -6.62
N GLY A 14 11.66 -19.85 -6.95
CA GLY A 14 11.20 -20.14 -8.30
C GLY A 14 10.15 -19.14 -8.84
N VAL A 15 9.41 -19.54 -9.87
CA VAL A 15 8.39 -18.67 -10.49
C VAL A 15 7.38 -18.20 -9.44
N ARG A 16 7.30 -16.88 -9.26
CA ARG A 16 6.27 -16.23 -8.43
C ARG A 16 5.23 -15.57 -9.31
N LEU A 17 4.00 -15.53 -8.80
CA LEU A 17 3.00 -14.60 -9.30
C LEU A 17 3.51 -13.17 -9.12
N PRO A 18 3.12 -12.24 -10.01
CA PRO A 18 3.42 -10.83 -9.80
C PRO A 18 2.82 -10.37 -8.48
N ASP A 19 3.48 -9.42 -7.85
CA ASP A 19 2.97 -8.77 -6.66
C ASP A 19 1.79 -7.87 -7.01
N GLU A 20 0.83 -7.76 -6.08
CA GLU A 20 -0.41 -7.02 -6.30
C GLU A 20 -0.63 -5.95 -5.22
N ILE A 21 -1.10 -4.78 -5.65
CA ILE A 21 -1.74 -3.81 -4.77
C ILE A 21 -3.24 -3.87 -5.07
N VAL A 22 -4.04 -4.18 -4.05
CA VAL A 22 -5.49 -4.35 -4.18
C VAL A 22 -6.18 -3.24 -3.39
N LEU A 23 -6.97 -2.44 -4.10
CA LEU A 23 -7.81 -1.39 -3.50
C LEU A 23 -9.27 -1.85 -3.54
N TYR A 24 -9.95 -1.79 -2.39
CA TYR A 24 -11.36 -2.14 -2.29
C TYR A 24 -12.22 -0.90 -2.40
N GLN A 25 -12.76 -0.66 -3.60
CA GLN A 25 -13.56 0.53 -3.92
C GLN A 25 -14.66 0.80 -2.86
N LYS A 26 -15.50 -0.20 -2.58
CA LYS A 26 -16.60 -0.03 -1.62
C LYS A 26 -16.15 0.30 -0.20
N ASP A 27 -14.96 -0.13 0.21
CA ASP A 27 -14.46 0.17 1.56
C ASP A 27 -13.87 1.58 1.63
N ILE A 28 -13.24 2.03 0.54
CA ILE A 28 -12.80 3.43 0.39
C ILE A 28 -13.99 4.39 0.34
N GLU A 29 -14.99 4.10 -0.49
CA GLU A 29 -16.18 4.93 -0.65
C GLU A 29 -16.99 5.05 0.65
N LYS A 30 -17.06 3.99 1.47
CA LYS A 30 -17.76 4.02 2.77
C LYS A 30 -17.23 5.05 3.75
N VAL A 31 -15.96 5.45 3.64
CA VAL A 31 -15.30 6.38 4.57
C VAL A 31 -15.10 7.78 3.99
N CYS A 32 -15.57 8.03 2.76
CA CYS A 32 -15.41 9.30 2.04
C CYS A 32 -16.78 9.91 1.72
N ARG A 33 -16.86 11.24 1.65
CA ARG A 33 -18.11 11.99 1.41
C ARG A 33 -18.24 12.53 -0.01
N ASN A 34 -17.14 12.54 -0.77
CA ASN A 34 -17.08 13.10 -2.12
C ASN A 34 -15.88 12.52 -2.89
N ASP A 35 -15.85 12.75 -4.20
CA ASP A 35 -14.82 12.24 -5.12
C ASP A 35 -13.41 12.69 -4.75
N ARG A 36 -13.25 13.91 -4.21
CA ARG A 36 -11.95 14.42 -3.78
C ARG A 36 -11.42 13.63 -2.59
N GLU A 37 -12.25 13.37 -1.59
CA GLU A 37 -11.88 12.53 -0.44
C GLU A 37 -11.53 11.10 -0.88
N ILE A 38 -12.25 10.56 -1.88
CA ILE A 38 -11.94 9.25 -2.47
C ILE A 38 -10.56 9.25 -3.12
N GLU A 39 -10.23 10.27 -3.93
CA GLU A 39 -8.91 10.41 -4.56
C GLU A 39 -7.79 10.52 -3.52
N GLU A 40 -7.99 11.35 -2.49
CA GLU A 40 -7.04 11.51 -1.38
C GLU A 40 -6.85 10.18 -0.63
N LYS A 41 -7.93 9.43 -0.38
CA LYS A 41 -7.89 8.12 0.29
C LYS A 41 -7.22 7.04 -0.56
N ILE A 42 -7.47 7.02 -1.88
CA ILE A 42 -6.78 6.12 -2.82
C ILE A 42 -5.28 6.37 -2.78
N ASN A 43 -4.86 7.65 -2.86
CA ASN A 43 -3.46 8.04 -2.80
C ASN A 43 -2.80 7.64 -1.48
N GLU A 44 -3.51 7.82 -0.36
CA GLU A 44 -3.06 7.41 0.97
C GLU A 44 -2.82 5.91 1.05
N VAL A 45 -3.82 5.09 0.69
CA VAL A 45 -3.71 3.63 0.75
C VAL A 45 -2.62 3.16 -0.21
N LEU A 46 -2.55 3.71 -1.42
CA LEU A 46 -1.52 3.32 -2.40
C LEU A 46 -0.10 3.58 -1.88
N LYS A 47 0.16 4.76 -1.28
CA LYS A 47 1.46 5.09 -0.70
C LYS A 47 1.82 4.15 0.45
N HIS A 48 0.85 3.85 1.31
CA HIS A 48 1.06 2.92 2.41
C HIS A 48 1.42 1.52 1.90
N GLU A 49 0.74 1.05 0.87
CA GLU A 49 1.02 -0.27 0.28
C GLU A 49 2.33 -0.33 -0.50
N LEU A 50 2.76 0.79 -1.09
CA LEU A 50 4.11 0.92 -1.65
C LEU A 50 5.18 0.90 -0.57
N GLY A 51 4.93 1.51 0.60
CA GLY A 51 5.82 1.42 1.75
C GLY A 51 6.05 -0.03 2.17
N HIS A 52 4.96 -0.80 2.33
CA HIS A 52 5.04 -2.25 2.61
C HIS A 52 5.76 -3.05 1.52
N TYR A 53 5.58 -2.68 0.25
CA TYR A 53 6.35 -3.28 -0.85
C TYR A 53 7.87 -3.07 -0.69
N PHE A 54 8.31 -1.88 -0.27
CA PHE A 54 9.71 -1.62 0.03
C PHE A 54 10.16 -2.21 1.38
N GLY A 55 9.22 -2.61 2.23
CA GLY A 55 9.46 -3.21 3.53
C GLY A 55 9.57 -2.22 4.68
N LEU A 56 8.97 -1.05 4.52
CA LEU A 56 8.81 -0.09 5.61
C LEU A 56 7.73 -0.57 6.58
N SER A 57 7.91 -0.23 7.85
CA SER A 57 6.91 -0.38 8.90
C SER A 57 5.84 0.72 8.80
N ASP A 58 4.71 0.52 9.50
CA ASP A 58 3.63 1.52 9.55
C ASP A 58 4.12 2.86 10.09
N ASP A 59 4.97 2.86 11.12
CA ASP A 59 5.54 4.06 11.73
C ASP A 59 6.39 4.85 10.72
N GLU A 60 7.31 4.19 10.02
CA GLU A 60 8.13 4.83 8.97
C GLU A 60 7.28 5.42 7.84
N ILE A 61 6.19 4.73 7.48
CA ILE A 61 5.27 5.23 6.45
C ILE A 61 4.52 6.47 6.95
N TYR A 62 4.05 6.48 8.19
CA TYR A 62 3.33 7.63 8.76
C TYR A 62 4.23 8.86 8.89
N GLU A 63 5.47 8.68 9.32
CA GLU A 63 6.49 9.74 9.34
C GLU A 63 6.70 10.33 7.93
N LEU A 64 6.87 9.48 6.91
CA LEU A 64 7.01 9.92 5.51
C LEU A 64 5.77 10.62 4.96
N MET A 65 4.60 10.30 5.50
CA MET A 65 3.32 10.92 5.12
C MET A 65 2.99 12.18 5.92
N GLY A 66 3.83 12.58 6.89
CA GLY A 66 3.63 13.74 7.74
C GLY A 66 2.42 13.61 8.66
N ARG A 67 2.19 12.41 9.19
CA ARG A 67 1.10 12.08 10.11
C ARG A 67 1.67 11.67 11.47
N ASP A 68 2.22 12.66 12.18
CA ASP A 68 2.74 12.52 13.55
C ASP A 68 1.68 12.93 14.59
#